data_AF-A0A8B8MXH8-F1
#
_entry.id   AF-A0A8B8MXH8-F1
#
_cell.length_a   1.000
_cell.length_b   1.000
_cell.length_c   1.000
_cell.angle_alpha   90.00
_cell.angle_beta   90.00
_cell.angle_gamma   90.00
#
_symmetry.space_group_name_H-M   'P 1'
#
loop_
_entity.id
_entity.type
_entity.pdbx_description
1 polymer ?
#
loop_
_entity_poly.entity_id
_entity_poly.type
_entity_poly.pdbx_seq_one_letter_code
_entity_poly.pdbx_strand_id
1 'polypeptide(L)'
;MENLWVCLICGFVGCGRYKDKHAISHWKNMQHCYSLDLRTQQIWDYVGDTYVHQLNQSKADGKLLEMNSYCESLEGDCGSCGYSEDSEISGALFSSKIEAIHADYIHLASTQLEVQRKHYESLMFEVKSRKENSKLEAIEKAVTSKIQDVHSELEKLGDEKKAVAELNQTLIKNQDMMRRKVKEIEERKALSLKSKDEQILDLEEQIRDLKVYIGAQKTLDETNDEEGIKGGTLLPVPLQQSTPARKSGKPSRRRK
;
A
#
# COMPACT_ATOMS: atom_id res chain seq x y z
N MET A 1 2.69 59.86 12.71
CA MET A 1 3.02 58.49 12.26
C MET A 1 4.02 58.61 11.14
N GLU A 2 5.30 58.37 11.42
CA GLU A 2 6.40 58.64 10.49
C GLU A 2 7.30 57.41 10.47
N ASN A 3 7.70 56.95 9.28
CA ASN A 3 8.52 55.77 8.96
C ASN A 3 7.73 54.44 8.79
N LEU A 4 6.81 54.39 7.83
CA LEU A 4 6.12 53.16 7.42
C LEU A 4 6.85 52.49 6.24
N TRP A 5 6.98 51.18 6.33
CA TRP A 5 7.74 50.32 5.43
C TRP A 5 6.82 49.21 4.92
N VAL A 6 6.84 48.95 3.62
CA VAL A 6 6.00 47.92 2.99
C VAL A 6 6.86 46.79 2.46
N CYS A 7 6.50 45.55 2.80
CA CYS A 7 7.13 44.37 2.23
C CYS A 7 6.72 44.19 0.77
N LEU A 8 7.69 44.08 -0.15
CA LEU A 8 7.43 43.92 -1.59
C LEU A 8 6.95 42.52 -1.98
N ILE A 9 7.06 41.54 -1.08
CA ILE A 9 6.68 40.15 -1.37
C ILE A 9 5.23 39.87 -0.97
N CYS A 10 4.78 40.41 0.17
CA CYS A 10 3.46 40.09 0.74
C CYS A 10 2.61 41.30 1.14
N GLY A 11 3.09 42.53 0.92
CA GLY A 11 2.34 43.75 1.21
C GLY A 11 2.19 44.10 2.70
N PHE A 12 2.91 43.43 3.61
CA PHE A 12 2.89 43.75 5.04
C PHE A 12 3.43 45.15 5.31
N VAL A 13 2.69 45.97 6.08
CA VAL A 13 3.09 47.33 6.46
C VAL A 13 3.60 47.33 7.91
N GLY A 14 4.85 47.70 8.10
CA GLY A 14 5.50 47.76 9.40
C GLY A 14 6.22 49.09 9.64
N CYS A 15 6.55 49.38 10.89
CA CYS A 15 7.44 50.49 11.22
C CYS A 15 8.91 50.11 11.00
N GLY A 16 9.70 51.10 10.56
CA GLY A 16 11.11 50.92 10.20
C GLY A 16 12.07 50.74 11.38
N ARG A 17 13.36 50.54 11.10
CA ARG A 17 14.45 50.18 12.04
C ARG A 17 14.54 50.99 13.35
N TYR A 18 14.04 52.22 13.35
CA TYR A 18 14.14 53.19 14.46
C TYR A 18 12.87 53.30 15.33
N LYS A 19 11.81 52.53 15.05
CA LYS A 19 10.58 52.41 15.88
C LYS A 19 10.11 50.97 15.87
N ASP A 20 9.68 50.38 17.00
CA ASP A 20 9.06 49.06 17.26
C ASP A 20 9.47 47.80 16.43
N LYS A 21 10.39 47.94 15.46
CA LYS A 21 11.05 46.95 14.61
C LYS A 21 10.12 45.93 13.93
N HIS A 22 8.89 46.34 13.58
CA HIS A 22 7.92 45.45 12.93
C HIS A 22 8.36 45.00 11.52
N ALA A 23 8.99 45.85 10.72
CA ALA A 23 9.48 45.46 9.40
C ALA A 23 10.63 44.43 9.47
N ILE A 24 11.49 44.54 10.49
CA ILE A 24 12.60 43.60 10.72
C ILE A 24 12.09 42.27 11.28
N SER A 25 11.14 42.31 12.21
CA SER A 25 10.51 41.09 12.73
C SER A 25 9.81 40.30 11.63
N HIS A 26 9.18 40.99 10.68
CA HIS A 26 8.55 40.39 9.53
C HIS A 26 9.54 39.63 8.65
N TRP A 27 10.69 40.24 8.34
CA TRP A 27 11.76 39.57 7.61
C TRP A 27 12.24 38.31 8.35
N LYS A 28 12.49 38.40 9.66
CA LYS A 28 12.97 37.23 10.45
C LYS A 28 11.98 36.06 10.44
N ASN A 29 10.67 36.35 10.49
CA ASN A 29 9.63 35.32 10.58
C ASN A 29 9.28 34.72 9.21
N MET A 30 9.18 35.55 8.16
CA MET A 30 8.67 35.13 6.85
C MET A 30 9.76 35.01 5.78
N GLN A 31 11.02 35.36 6.10
CA GLN A 31 12.14 35.38 5.15
C GLN A 31 11.85 36.26 3.92
N HIS A 32 11.11 37.34 4.11
CA HIS A 32 10.84 38.34 3.08
C HIS A 32 11.93 39.42 3.09
N CYS A 33 12.84 39.36 2.12
CA CYS A 33 14.10 40.10 2.16
C CYS A 33 14.02 41.56 1.69
N TYR A 34 12.91 41.98 1.09
CA TYR A 34 12.78 43.32 0.50
C TYR A 34 11.65 44.13 1.13
N SER A 35 11.95 45.37 1.49
CA SER A 35 10.96 46.35 1.94
C SER A 35 11.22 47.73 1.37
N LEU A 36 10.14 48.45 1.05
CA LEU A 36 10.13 49.80 0.52
C LEU A 36 9.83 50.82 1.64
N ASP A 37 10.67 51.84 1.79
CA ASP A 37 10.35 53.02 2.61
C ASP A 37 9.37 53.91 1.83
N LEU A 38 8.15 54.09 2.37
CA LEU A 38 7.12 54.89 1.70
C LEU A 38 7.46 56.39 1.62
N ARG A 39 8.38 56.88 2.45
CA ARG A 39 8.78 58.29 2.41
C ARG A 39 9.82 58.57 1.34
N THR A 40 10.87 57.75 1.28
CA THR A 40 12.00 57.98 0.37
C THR A 40 11.90 57.18 -0.93
N GLN A 41 10.91 56.29 -1.04
CA GLN A 41 10.76 55.32 -2.13
C GLN A 41 12.02 54.45 -2.34
N GLN A 42 12.85 54.31 -1.31
CA GLN A 42 14.05 53.50 -1.36
C GLN A 42 13.73 52.07 -0.94
N ILE A 43 14.30 51.10 -1.65
CA ILE A 43 14.18 49.68 -1.35
C ILE A 43 15.39 49.27 -0.51
N TRP A 44 15.11 48.58 0.58
CA TRP A 44 16.12 47.98 1.46
C TRP A 44 16.16 46.48 1.26
N ASP A 45 17.38 45.95 1.13
CA ASP A 45 17.67 44.53 1.18
C ASP A 45 18.15 44.13 2.59
N TYR A 46 17.38 43.27 3.26
CA TYR A 46 17.74 42.75 4.58
C TYR A 46 18.85 41.70 4.55
N VAL A 47 19.08 41.03 3.41
CA VAL A 47 20.15 40.03 3.26
C VAL A 47 21.49 40.70 3.01
N GLY A 48 21.51 41.68 2.10
CA GLY A 48 22.70 42.46 1.76
C GLY A 48 22.98 43.66 2.69
N ASP A 49 22.13 43.94 3.68
CA ASP A 49 22.19 45.11 4.60
C ASP A 49 22.48 46.44 3.87
N THR A 50 21.89 46.61 2.68
CA THR A 50 22.16 47.73 1.77
C THR A 50 20.88 48.27 1.13
N TYR A 51 20.93 49.54 0.71
CA TYR A 51 19.89 50.11 -0.16
C TYR A 51 20.10 49.61 -1.59
N VAL A 52 19.07 49.00 -2.16
CA VAL A 52 19.06 48.60 -3.57
C VAL A 52 19.04 49.86 -4.42
N HIS A 53 20.09 50.07 -5.21
CA HIS A 53 20.13 51.14 -6.21
C HIS A 53 19.15 50.80 -7.33
N GLN A 54 18.10 51.60 -7.47
CA GLN A 54 17.16 51.46 -8.56
C GLN A 54 17.85 51.88 -9.87
N LEU A 55 18.17 50.92 -10.73
CA LEU A 55 18.63 51.15 -12.10
C LEU A 55 17.54 51.72 -13.03
N ASN A 56 16.36 52.00 -12.48
CA ASN A 56 15.24 52.68 -13.15
C ASN A 56 15.19 54.17 -12.74
N GLN A 57 16.28 54.91 -12.91
CA GLN A 57 16.15 56.31 -13.33
C GLN A 57 15.78 56.33 -14.81
N SER A 58 14.62 55.77 -15.12
CA SER A 58 13.98 55.90 -16.42
C SER A 58 13.49 57.34 -16.49
N LYS A 59 14.36 58.22 -17.00
CA LYS A 59 14.02 59.32 -17.92
C LYS A 59 12.57 59.81 -17.80
N ALA A 60 12.27 60.49 -16.71
CA ALA A 60 11.12 61.38 -16.61
C ALA A 60 11.61 62.78 -16.21
N ASP A 61 12.64 63.24 -16.91
CA ASP A 61 12.94 64.66 -17.00
C ASP A 61 13.43 64.92 -18.42
N GLY A 62 12.56 65.55 -19.21
CA GLY A 62 12.79 65.89 -20.61
C GLY A 62 13.77 67.04 -20.73
N LYS A 63 15.00 66.87 -20.24
CA LYS A 63 16.10 67.76 -20.57
C LYS A 63 16.84 67.18 -21.75
N LEU A 64 16.32 67.52 -22.92
CA LEU A 64 16.98 67.41 -24.21
C LEU A 64 18.43 67.90 -24.05
N LEU A 65 19.36 66.95 -23.99
CA LEU A 65 20.78 67.23 -24.14
C LEU A 65 20.96 67.66 -25.59
N GLU A 66 20.89 68.97 -25.82
CA GLU A 66 21.47 69.65 -26.97
C GLU A 66 22.89 69.10 -27.12
N MET A 67 23.04 68.17 -28.06
CA MET A 67 24.33 67.80 -28.60
C MET A 67 24.80 69.01 -29.42
N ASN A 68 25.42 69.96 -28.73
CA ASN A 68 26.13 71.06 -29.36
C ASN A 68 27.15 70.47 -30.32
N SER A 69 26.86 70.54 -31.63
CA SER A 69 27.89 70.45 -32.65
C SER A 69 28.79 71.67 -32.47
N TYR A 70 29.88 71.47 -31.74
CA TYR A 70 30.91 72.48 -31.56
C TYR A 70 31.55 72.75 -32.92
N CYS A 71 31.11 73.82 -33.59
CA CYS A 71 31.84 74.41 -34.71
C CYS A 71 32.79 75.45 -34.10
N GLU A 72 34.00 75.01 -33.77
CA GLU A 72 35.05 75.90 -33.30
C GLU A 72 35.63 76.65 -34.50
N SER A 73 35.06 77.81 -34.81
CA SER A 73 35.63 78.74 -35.78
C SER A 73 36.49 79.77 -35.04
N LEU A 74 37.80 79.56 -35.09
CA LEU A 74 38.79 80.60 -34.80
C LEU A 74 39.06 81.33 -36.13
N GLU A 75 38.54 82.54 -36.24
CA GLU A 75 38.75 83.55 -37.29
C GLU A 75 39.11 83.03 -38.70
N GLY A 76 38.07 82.89 -39.54
CA GLY A 76 38.23 82.66 -40.96
C GLY A 76 36.88 82.49 -41.64
N ASP A 77 36.52 83.48 -42.45
CA ASP A 77 35.44 83.48 -43.43
C ASP A 77 35.08 82.08 -43.97
N CYS A 78 33.98 81.49 -43.49
CA CYS A 78 33.38 80.30 -44.09
C CYS A 78 32.29 80.73 -45.08
N GLY A 79 32.67 81.56 -46.06
CA GLY A 79 31.84 81.96 -47.20
C GLY A 79 31.69 80.87 -48.28
N SER A 80 31.94 79.60 -47.93
CA SER A 80 31.83 78.47 -48.86
C SER A 80 31.50 77.16 -48.13
N CYS A 81 30.50 77.16 -47.25
CA CYS A 81 29.67 75.95 -47.09
C CYS A 81 28.74 75.83 -48.31
N GLY A 82 29.35 75.66 -49.48
CA GLY A 82 28.62 75.21 -50.66
C GLY A 82 28.06 73.83 -50.33
N TYR A 83 26.75 73.77 -50.14
CA TYR A 83 25.95 72.55 -50.25
C TYR A 83 26.24 71.96 -51.63
N SER A 84 27.25 71.11 -51.71
CA SER A 84 27.40 70.18 -52.82
C SER A 84 26.47 69.02 -52.51
N GLU A 85 25.52 68.76 -53.41
CA GLU A 85 24.55 67.66 -53.35
C GLU A 85 25.24 66.28 -53.15
N ASP A 86 26.54 66.18 -53.46
CA ASP A 86 27.40 65.02 -53.19
C ASP A 86 27.64 64.71 -51.70
N SER A 87 27.57 65.69 -50.79
CA SER A 87 27.82 65.48 -49.36
C SER A 87 26.64 64.81 -48.65
N GLU A 88 25.41 65.06 -49.11
CA GLU A 88 24.18 64.47 -48.57
C GLU A 88 24.05 63.01 -49.03
N ILE A 89 24.39 62.73 -50.30
CA ILE A 89 24.47 61.37 -50.86
C ILE A 89 25.58 60.56 -50.16
N SER A 90 26.75 61.16 -49.90
CA SER A 90 27.83 60.53 -49.14
C SER A 90 27.42 60.19 -47.70
N GLY A 91 26.69 61.09 -47.03
CA GLY A 91 26.12 60.85 -45.70
C GLY A 91 25.10 59.71 -45.66
N ALA A 92 24.18 59.66 -46.64
CA ALA A 92 23.18 58.60 -46.76
C ALA A 92 23.82 57.22 -47.08
N LEU A 93 24.89 57.19 -47.88
CA LEU A 93 25.65 55.97 -48.13
C LEU A 93 26.40 55.48 -46.88
N PHE A 94 26.96 56.41 -46.10
CA PHE A 94 27.61 56.08 -44.83
C PHE A 94 26.60 55.55 -43.81
N SER A 95 25.44 56.19 -43.66
CA SER A 95 24.38 55.71 -42.75
C SER A 95 23.89 54.33 -43.16
N SER A 96 23.66 54.09 -44.45
CA SER A 96 23.27 52.78 -44.98
C SER A 96 24.32 51.68 -44.66
N LYS A 97 25.62 52.01 -44.76
CA LYS A 97 26.69 51.08 -44.40
C LYS A 97 26.73 50.78 -42.90
N ILE A 98 26.52 51.79 -42.05
CA ILE A 98 26.43 51.62 -40.60
C ILE A 98 25.20 50.78 -40.22
N GLU A 99 24.06 51.01 -40.85
CA GLU A 99 22.84 50.22 -40.64
C GLU A 99 23.03 48.75 -41.04
N ALA A 100 23.72 48.48 -42.16
CA ALA A 100 24.08 47.12 -42.55
C ALA A 100 24.98 46.43 -41.53
N ILE A 101 26.04 47.10 -41.07
CA ILE A 101 26.95 46.58 -40.03
C ILE A 101 26.19 46.35 -38.71
N HIS A 102 25.27 47.26 -38.36
CA HIS A 102 24.45 47.13 -37.17
C HIS A 102 23.47 45.96 -37.27
N ALA A 103 22.85 45.75 -38.44
CA ALA A 103 22.01 44.59 -38.69
C ALA A 103 22.80 43.27 -38.59
N ASP A 104 24.00 43.22 -39.17
CA ASP A 104 24.91 42.07 -39.08
C ASP A 104 25.33 41.80 -37.62
N TYR A 105 25.62 42.86 -36.86
CA TYR A 105 25.93 42.76 -35.44
C TYR A 105 24.74 42.22 -34.64
N ILE A 106 23.53 42.74 -34.85
CA ILE A 106 22.31 42.23 -34.21
C ILE A 106 22.10 40.76 -34.57
N HIS A 107 22.28 40.39 -35.83
CA HIS A 107 22.14 39.01 -36.28
C HIS A 107 23.18 38.08 -35.62
N LEU A 108 24.44 38.50 -35.54
CA LEU A 108 25.49 37.75 -34.84
C LEU A 108 25.19 37.62 -33.34
N ALA A 109 24.78 38.70 -32.69
CA ALA A 109 24.42 38.69 -31.27
C ALA A 109 23.21 37.77 -31.02
N SER A 110 22.20 37.83 -31.88
CA SER A 110 21.00 36.99 -31.80
C SER A 110 21.32 35.51 -32.00
N THR A 111 22.14 35.17 -33.00
CA THR A 111 22.56 33.78 -33.23
C THR A 111 23.38 33.24 -32.08
N GLN A 112 24.25 34.06 -31.48
CA GLN A 112 25.03 33.66 -30.31
C GLN A 112 24.15 33.40 -29.08
N LEU A 113 23.16 34.27 -28.81
CA LEU A 113 22.19 34.05 -27.73
C LEU A 113 21.35 32.80 -27.97
N GLU A 114 20.98 32.52 -29.21
CA GLU A 114 20.22 31.33 -29.57
C GLU A 114 21.03 30.04 -29.36
N VAL A 115 22.32 30.04 -29.69
CA VAL A 115 23.23 28.92 -29.42
C VAL A 115 23.36 28.70 -27.91
N GLN A 116 23.53 29.76 -27.12
CA GLN A 116 23.61 29.64 -25.66
C GLN A 116 22.29 29.12 -25.06
N ARG A 117 21.14 29.63 -25.53
CA ARG A 117 19.81 29.14 -25.12
C ARG A 117 19.69 27.64 -25.34
N LYS A 118 19.97 27.17 -26.56
CA LYS A 118 19.89 25.74 -26.89
C LYS A 118 20.85 24.89 -26.05
N HIS A 119 22.05 25.37 -25.79
CA HIS A 119 23.02 24.66 -24.95
C HIS A 119 22.50 24.44 -23.53
N TYR A 120 21.99 25.50 -22.89
CA TYR A 120 21.45 25.39 -21.53
C TYR A 120 20.13 24.64 -21.47
N GLU A 121 19.25 24.78 -22.47
CA GLU A 121 18.04 23.96 -22.58
C GLU A 121 18.37 22.46 -22.69
N SER A 122 19.37 22.11 -23.50
CA SER A 122 19.86 20.73 -23.62
C SER A 122 20.41 20.21 -22.31
N LEU A 123 21.26 20.98 -21.63
CA LEU A 123 21.83 20.61 -20.33
C LEU A 123 20.76 20.42 -19.26
N MET A 124 19.77 21.32 -19.20
CA MET A 124 18.63 21.21 -18.28
C MET A 124 17.76 20.00 -18.60
N PHE A 125 17.53 19.71 -19.87
CA PHE A 125 16.80 18.54 -20.31
C PHE A 125 17.53 17.25 -19.92
N GLU A 126 18.85 17.17 -20.12
CA GLU A 126 19.64 15.99 -19.76
C GLU A 126 19.60 15.74 -18.24
N VAL A 127 19.78 16.78 -17.43
CA VAL A 127 19.72 16.66 -15.96
C VAL A 127 18.32 16.22 -15.52
N LYS A 128 17.27 16.79 -16.10
CA LYS A 128 15.88 16.40 -15.81
C LYS A 128 15.60 14.94 -16.18
N SER A 129 15.99 14.55 -17.40
CA SER A 129 15.86 13.18 -17.92
C SER A 129 16.63 12.17 -17.06
N ARG A 130 17.87 12.49 -16.66
CA ARG A 130 18.67 11.65 -15.76
C ARG A 130 18.00 11.46 -14.39
N LYS A 131 17.43 12.53 -13.82
CA LYS A 131 16.70 12.46 -12.56
C LYS A 131 15.41 11.65 -12.69
N GLU A 132 14.69 11.79 -13.80
CA GLU A 132 13.48 11.00 -14.10
C GLU A 132 13.82 9.51 -14.28
N ASN A 133 14.85 9.19 -15.06
CA ASN A 133 15.32 7.82 -15.25
C ASN A 133 15.81 7.18 -13.95
N SER A 134 16.55 7.91 -13.12
CA SER A 134 16.98 7.41 -11.80
C SER A 134 15.79 7.12 -10.87
N LYS A 135 14.74 7.94 -10.92
CA LYS A 135 13.49 7.67 -10.19
C LYS A 135 12.77 6.44 -10.73
N LEU A 136 12.65 6.32 -12.05
CA LEU A 136 12.02 5.17 -12.70
C LEU A 136 12.77 3.88 -12.37
N GLU A 137 14.10 3.88 -12.42
CA GLU A 137 14.94 2.74 -12.07
C GLU A 137 14.78 2.34 -10.59
N ALA A 138 14.73 3.32 -9.68
CA ALA A 138 14.46 3.05 -8.27
C ALA A 138 13.05 2.44 -8.05
N ILE A 139 12.04 2.92 -8.77
CA ILE A 139 10.68 2.37 -8.73
C ILE A 139 10.67 0.95 -9.29
N GLU A 140 11.33 0.70 -10.42
CA GLU A 140 11.42 -0.62 -11.04
C GLU A 140 12.10 -1.63 -10.12
N LYS A 141 13.23 -1.28 -9.50
CA LYS A 141 13.90 -2.11 -8.49
C LYS A 141 13.02 -2.41 -7.27
N ALA A 142 12.27 -1.41 -6.79
CA ALA A 142 11.34 -1.62 -5.67
C ALA A 142 10.16 -2.53 -6.04
N VAL A 143 9.60 -2.37 -7.25
CA VAL A 143 8.50 -3.20 -7.75
C VAL A 143 8.96 -4.64 -7.98
N THR A 144 10.11 -4.84 -8.62
CA THR A 144 10.69 -6.16 -8.86
C THR A 144 11.01 -6.91 -7.56
N SER A 145 11.57 -6.23 -6.56
CA SER A 145 11.78 -6.82 -5.22
C SER A 145 10.45 -7.25 -4.59
N LYS A 146 9.41 -6.42 -4.62
CA LYS A 146 8.09 -6.77 -4.07
C LYS A 146 7.45 -7.94 -4.80
N ILE A 147 7.61 -8.02 -6.13
CA ILE A 147 7.11 -9.14 -6.92
C ILE A 147 7.83 -10.44 -6.50
N GLN A 148 9.14 -10.39 -6.28
CA GLN A 148 9.91 -11.54 -5.79
C GLN A 148 9.44 -11.97 -4.39
N ASP A 149 9.24 -11.03 -3.46
CA ASP A 149 8.76 -11.32 -2.11
C ASP A 149 7.39 -12.01 -2.12
N VAL A 150 6.43 -11.46 -2.89
CA VAL A 150 5.10 -12.05 -3.05
C VAL A 150 5.17 -13.42 -3.72
N HIS A 151 6.07 -13.62 -4.69
CA HIS A 151 6.27 -14.91 -5.34
C HIS A 151 6.79 -15.96 -4.35
N SER A 152 7.78 -15.61 -3.52
CA SER A 152 8.30 -16.48 -2.47
C SER A 152 7.27 -16.81 -1.40
N GLU A 153 6.39 -15.86 -1.05
CA GLU A 153 5.31 -16.11 -0.09
C GLU A 153 4.22 -17.03 -0.68
N LEU A 154 3.86 -16.84 -1.96
CA LEU A 154 2.95 -17.73 -2.67
C LEU A 154 3.49 -19.16 -2.79
N GLU A 155 4.79 -19.32 -3.03
CA GLU A 155 5.43 -20.64 -3.08
C GLU A 155 5.34 -21.35 -1.72
N LYS A 156 5.69 -20.66 -0.63
CA LYS A 156 5.56 -21.18 0.74
C LYS A 156 4.13 -21.60 1.08
N LEU A 157 3.15 -20.73 0.81
CA LEU A 157 1.73 -21.05 1.01
C LEU A 157 1.27 -22.22 0.13
N GLY A 158 1.82 -22.35 -1.08
CA GLY A 158 1.60 -23.48 -1.97
C GLY A 158 2.08 -24.80 -1.37
N ASP A 159 3.27 -24.82 -0.77
CA ASP A 159 3.83 -26.02 -0.16
C ASP A 159 3.15 -26.38 1.16
N GLU A 160 2.82 -25.40 2.00
CA GLU A 160 2.01 -25.62 3.20
C GLU A 160 0.64 -26.22 2.85
N LYS A 161 -0.02 -25.72 1.80
CA LYS A 161 -1.29 -26.27 1.31
C LYS A 161 -1.14 -27.73 0.86
N LYS A 162 -0.07 -28.07 0.12
CA LYS A 162 0.20 -29.46 -0.28
C LYS A 162 0.42 -30.35 0.94
N ALA A 163 1.26 -29.92 1.89
CA ALA A 163 1.54 -30.68 3.11
C ALA A 163 0.27 -30.93 3.94
N VAL A 164 -0.58 -29.91 4.10
CA VAL A 164 -1.87 -30.04 4.79
C VAL A 164 -2.81 -30.99 4.05
N ALA A 165 -2.84 -30.94 2.71
CA ALA A 165 -3.67 -31.84 1.91
C ALA A 165 -3.23 -33.32 2.05
N GLU A 166 -1.93 -33.58 2.02
CA GLU A 166 -1.35 -34.92 2.23
C GLU A 166 -1.63 -35.46 3.64
N LEU A 167 -1.50 -34.60 4.67
CA LEU A 167 -1.81 -34.95 6.05
C LEU A 167 -3.30 -35.25 6.22
N ASN A 168 -4.18 -34.43 5.63
CA ASN A 168 -5.63 -34.68 5.65
C ASN A 168 -5.98 -36.01 4.95
N GLN A 169 -5.39 -36.29 3.79
CA GLN A 169 -5.60 -37.56 3.09
C GLN A 169 -5.17 -38.77 3.94
N THR A 170 -4.05 -38.65 4.66
CA THR A 170 -3.56 -39.70 5.57
C THR A 170 -4.48 -39.88 6.77
N LEU A 171 -4.98 -38.78 7.35
CA LEU A 171 -5.94 -38.82 8.46
C LEU A 171 -7.26 -39.48 8.05
N ILE A 172 -7.78 -39.18 6.86
CA ILE A 172 -9.00 -39.83 6.33
C ILE A 172 -8.78 -41.34 6.20
N LYS A 173 -7.66 -41.77 5.59
CA LYS A 173 -7.32 -43.20 5.48
C LYS A 173 -7.22 -43.88 6.84
N ASN A 174 -6.61 -43.23 7.82
CA ASN A 174 -6.50 -43.73 9.18
C ASN A 174 -7.87 -43.81 9.87
N GLN A 175 -8.72 -42.79 9.70
CA GLN A 175 -10.08 -42.78 10.24
C GLN A 175 -10.90 -43.94 9.66
N ASP A 176 -10.83 -44.18 8.36
CA ASP A 176 -11.53 -45.29 7.70
C ASP A 176 -11.01 -46.67 8.14
N MET A 177 -9.71 -46.79 8.34
CA MET A 177 -9.10 -48.00 8.91
C MET A 177 -9.62 -48.27 10.33
N MET A 178 -9.68 -47.24 11.17
CA MET A 178 -10.18 -47.38 12.54
C MET A 178 -11.67 -47.71 12.57
N ARG A 179 -12.48 -47.08 11.72
CA ARG A 179 -13.91 -47.42 11.58
C ARG A 179 -14.11 -48.89 11.18
N ARG A 180 -13.30 -49.40 10.24
CA ARG A 180 -13.33 -50.82 9.85
C ARG A 180 -12.95 -51.75 11.01
N LYS A 181 -11.86 -51.47 11.72
CA LYS A 181 -11.44 -52.27 12.88
C LYS A 181 -12.50 -52.30 13.99
N VAL A 182 -13.15 -51.16 14.26
CA VAL A 182 -14.24 -51.11 15.25
C VAL A 182 -15.39 -52.02 14.80
N LYS A 183 -15.80 -51.94 13.54
CA LYS A 183 -16.87 -52.79 12.99
C LYS A 183 -16.52 -54.29 13.07
N GLU A 184 -15.30 -54.67 12.68
CA GLU A 184 -14.83 -56.07 12.77
C GLU A 184 -14.82 -56.59 14.23
N ILE A 185 -14.42 -55.74 15.19
CA ILE A 185 -14.44 -56.09 16.62
C ILE A 185 -15.88 -56.22 17.12
N GLU A 186 -16.78 -55.33 16.72
CA GLU A 186 -18.20 -55.39 17.06
C GLU A 186 -18.86 -56.67 16.52
N GLU A 187 -18.60 -57.02 15.26
CA GLU A 187 -19.09 -58.26 14.63
C GLU A 187 -18.54 -59.51 15.33
N ARG A 188 -17.23 -59.56 15.61
CA ARG A 188 -16.62 -60.68 16.36
C ARG A 188 -17.22 -60.82 17.76
N LYS A 189 -17.43 -59.71 18.47
CA LYS A 189 -18.06 -59.72 19.80
C LYS A 189 -19.51 -60.20 19.72
N ALA A 190 -20.27 -59.75 18.72
CA ALA A 190 -21.65 -60.18 18.52
C ALA A 190 -21.76 -61.69 18.25
N LEU A 191 -20.87 -62.24 17.42
CA LEU A 191 -20.81 -63.70 17.17
C LEU A 191 -20.43 -64.48 18.44
N SER A 192 -19.44 -64.00 19.19
CA SER A 192 -19.05 -64.64 20.45
C SER A 192 -20.14 -64.56 21.51
N LEU A 193 -20.91 -63.47 21.57
CA LEU A 193 -22.06 -63.35 22.46
C LEU A 193 -23.14 -64.36 22.08
N LYS A 194 -23.52 -64.44 20.80
CA LYS A 194 -24.51 -65.43 20.32
C LYS A 194 -24.13 -66.87 20.67
N SER A 195 -22.86 -67.25 20.45
CA SER A 195 -22.39 -68.59 20.81
C SER A 195 -22.44 -68.85 22.31
N LYS A 196 -22.14 -67.85 23.15
CA LYS A 196 -22.28 -67.98 24.61
C LYS A 196 -23.75 -68.05 25.05
N ASP A 197 -24.62 -67.27 24.42
CA ASP A 197 -26.07 -67.31 24.68
C ASP A 197 -26.65 -68.69 24.30
N GLU A 198 -26.23 -69.28 23.18
CA GLU A 198 -26.58 -70.66 22.78
C GLU A 198 -26.10 -71.70 23.80
N GLN A 199 -24.87 -71.57 24.30
CA GLN A 199 -24.34 -72.45 25.35
C GLN A 199 -25.10 -72.30 26.67
N ILE A 200 -25.49 -71.07 27.04
CA ILE A 200 -26.28 -70.82 28.24
C ILE A 200 -27.65 -71.50 28.10
N LEU A 201 -28.30 -71.38 26.94
CA LEU A 201 -29.59 -72.02 26.67
C LEU A 201 -29.51 -73.55 26.78
N ASP A 202 -28.49 -74.17 26.18
CA ASP A 202 -28.25 -75.62 26.26
C ASP A 202 -28.02 -76.07 27.72
N LEU A 203 -27.17 -75.35 28.46
CA LEU A 203 -26.94 -75.65 29.88
C LEU A 203 -28.19 -75.44 30.74
N GLU A 204 -29.00 -74.42 30.46
CA GLU A 204 -30.28 -74.19 31.13
C GLU A 204 -31.29 -75.32 30.86
N GLU A 205 -31.31 -75.85 29.64
CA GLU A 205 -32.13 -77.02 29.27
C GLU A 205 -31.65 -78.29 29.98
N GLN A 206 -30.34 -78.56 29.98
CA GLN A 206 -29.75 -79.68 30.73
C GLN A 206 -30.06 -79.61 32.23
N ILE A 207 -29.96 -78.42 32.85
CA ILE A 207 -30.33 -78.22 34.26
C ILE A 207 -31.83 -78.47 34.47
N ARG A 208 -32.68 -78.08 33.51
CA ARG A 208 -34.13 -78.31 33.58
C ARG A 208 -34.44 -79.80 33.54
N ASP A 209 -33.82 -80.55 32.64
CA ASP A 209 -33.99 -82.00 32.52
C ASP A 209 -33.51 -82.72 33.77
N LEU A 210 -32.34 -82.35 34.31
CA LEU A 210 -31.83 -82.89 35.56
C LEU A 210 -32.76 -82.60 36.74
N LYS A 211 -33.36 -81.40 36.81
CA LYS A 211 -34.35 -81.07 37.83
C LYS A 211 -35.61 -81.93 37.72
N VAL A 212 -36.08 -82.18 36.50
CA VAL A 212 -37.23 -83.06 36.25
C VAL A 212 -36.90 -84.50 36.63
N TYR A 213 -35.72 -85.00 36.25
CA TYR A 213 -35.27 -86.35 36.60
C TYR A 213 -35.15 -86.54 38.12
N ILE A 214 -34.49 -85.62 38.83
CA ILE A 214 -34.36 -85.66 40.29
C ILE A 214 -35.73 -85.52 40.96
N GLY A 215 -36.61 -84.66 40.43
CA GLY A 215 -37.98 -84.52 40.93
C GLY A 215 -38.78 -85.83 40.79
N ALA A 216 -38.71 -86.48 39.64
CA ALA A 216 -39.33 -87.77 39.39
C ALA A 216 -38.75 -88.87 40.29
N GLN A 217 -37.43 -88.89 40.48
CA GLN A 217 -36.77 -89.84 41.38
C GLN A 217 -37.22 -89.65 42.84
N LYS A 218 -37.28 -88.41 43.33
CA LYS A 218 -37.81 -88.12 44.67
C LYS A 218 -39.26 -88.54 44.83
N THR A 219 -40.13 -88.28 43.85
CA THR A 219 -41.51 -88.77 43.91
C THR A 219 -41.59 -90.28 43.90
N LEU A 220 -40.72 -90.97 43.14
CA LEU A 220 -40.66 -92.44 43.14
C LEU A 220 -40.19 -92.98 44.49
N ASP A 221 -39.17 -92.37 45.11
CA ASP A 221 -38.69 -92.74 46.45
C ASP A 221 -39.74 -92.47 47.54
N GLU A 222 -40.45 -91.33 47.48
CA GLU A 222 -41.61 -91.03 48.35
C GLU A 222 -42.77 -92.01 48.14
N THR A 223 -43.00 -92.50 46.92
CA THR A 223 -44.05 -93.49 46.63
C THR A 223 -43.62 -94.94 46.82
N ASN A 224 -42.32 -95.26 46.93
CA ASN A 224 -41.86 -96.62 47.24
C ASN A 224 -42.12 -96.99 48.72
N ASP A 225 -42.35 -96.00 49.58
CA ASP A 225 -42.85 -96.21 50.94
C ASP A 225 -44.37 -96.50 50.99
N GLU A 226 -45.11 -96.31 49.89
CA GLU A 226 -46.53 -96.73 49.76
C GLU A 226 -46.71 -97.73 48.60
N GLU A 227 -46.79 -99.02 48.92
CA GLU A 227 -46.95 -100.12 47.96
C GLU A 227 -48.03 -99.86 46.90
N GLY A 228 -47.58 -99.62 45.66
CA GLY A 228 -48.18 -100.21 44.47
C GLY A 228 -48.57 -99.24 43.35
N ILE A 229 -47.76 -99.15 42.30
CA ILE A 229 -48.23 -98.69 40.98
C ILE A 229 -47.60 -99.52 39.85
N LYS A 230 -48.38 -100.50 39.35
CA LYS A 230 -48.26 -101.07 38.00
C LYS A 230 -49.25 -100.35 37.09
N GLY A 231 -48.77 -99.54 36.14
CA GLY A 231 -49.58 -98.99 35.05
C GLY A 231 -49.43 -97.48 34.85
N GLY A 232 -48.38 -97.08 34.11
CA GLY A 232 -48.07 -95.67 33.87
C GLY A 232 -48.93 -95.01 32.78
N THR A 233 -49.30 -93.75 33.00
CA THR A 233 -49.76 -92.81 31.97
C THR A 233 -48.89 -91.55 32.07
N LEU A 234 -48.19 -91.21 30.98
CA LEU A 234 -47.33 -90.01 30.91
C LEU A 234 -48.18 -88.78 30.60
N LEU A 235 -48.26 -87.86 31.56
CA LEU A 235 -48.84 -86.53 31.35
C LEU A 235 -47.72 -85.50 31.07
N PRO A 236 -47.92 -84.55 30.13
CA PRO A 236 -46.93 -83.54 29.81
C PRO A 236 -46.69 -82.58 30.98
N VAL A 237 -45.42 -82.28 31.28
CA VAL A 237 -45.02 -81.23 32.22
C VAL A 237 -45.46 -79.85 31.69
N PRO A 238 -46.14 -79.00 32.48
CA PRO A 238 -46.51 -77.66 32.04
C PRO A 238 -45.27 -76.77 31.83
N LEU A 239 -45.13 -76.17 30.65
CA LEU A 239 -44.17 -75.10 30.43
C LEU A 239 -44.52 -73.90 31.32
N GLN A 240 -43.65 -73.57 32.28
CA GLN A 240 -43.69 -72.28 32.95
C GLN A 240 -43.37 -71.19 31.93
N GLN A 241 -44.38 -70.37 31.61
CA GLN A 241 -44.23 -69.18 30.81
C GLN A 241 -43.39 -68.16 31.58
N SER A 242 -42.23 -67.79 31.02
CA SER A 242 -41.46 -66.64 31.49
C SER A 242 -42.21 -65.35 31.15
N THR A 243 -42.45 -64.54 32.17
CA THR A 243 -43.06 -63.21 32.04
C THR A 243 -42.19 -62.27 31.20
N PRO A 244 -42.76 -61.46 30.29
CA PRO A 244 -41.99 -60.51 29.49
C PRO A 244 -41.49 -59.36 30.36
N ALA A 245 -40.17 -59.17 30.39
CA ALA A 245 -39.54 -58.02 31.01
C ALA A 245 -39.99 -56.71 30.31
N ARG A 246 -40.40 -55.75 31.14
CA ARG A 246 -40.78 -54.38 30.76
C ARG A 246 -39.69 -53.71 29.91
N LYS A 247 -40.07 -53.23 28.73
CA LYS A 247 -39.29 -52.26 27.93
C LYS A 247 -39.22 -50.93 28.68
N SER A 248 -38.04 -50.56 29.18
CA SER A 248 -37.76 -49.21 29.69
C SER A 248 -36.94 -48.41 28.68
N GLY A 249 -37.54 -47.31 28.19
CA GLY A 249 -36.86 -46.03 27.96
C GLY A 249 -35.85 -45.92 26.81
N LYS A 250 -36.29 -45.31 25.70
CA LYS A 250 -35.40 -44.57 24.78
C LYS A 250 -34.74 -43.39 25.54
N PRO A 251 -33.44 -43.11 25.40
CA PRO A 251 -32.96 -41.76 25.57
C PRO A 251 -33.06 -41.02 24.23
N SER A 252 -33.71 -39.86 24.32
CA SER A 252 -33.86 -38.86 23.28
C SER A 252 -32.50 -38.37 22.76
N ARG A 253 -32.42 -38.18 21.45
CA ARG A 253 -31.36 -37.42 20.75
C ARG A 253 -31.18 -36.05 21.40
N ARG A 254 -29.98 -35.74 21.86
CA ARG A 254 -29.54 -34.35 22.06
C ARG A 254 -28.55 -33.97 20.96
N ARG A 255 -29.03 -33.13 20.04
CA ARG A 255 -28.21 -32.33 19.12
C ARG A 255 -27.39 -31.32 19.93
N LYS A 256 -26.10 -31.22 19.66
CA LYS A 256 -25.36 -29.97 19.61
C LYS A 256 -24.27 -30.11 18.56
#